data_AF-A0A7C4C7H1-F1
#
_entry.id   AF-A0A7C4C7H1-F1
#
_cell.length_a   1.000
_cell.length_b   1.000
_cell.length_c   1.000
_cell.angle_alpha   90.00
_cell.angle_beta   90.00
_cell.angle_gamma   90.00
#
_symmetry.space_group_name_H-M   'P 1'
#
loop_
_entity.id
_entity.type
_entity.pdbx_description
1 polymer ?
#
loop_
_entity_poly.entity_id
_entity_poly.type
_entity_poly.pdbx_seq_one_letter_code
_entity_poly.pdbx_strand_id
1 'polypeptide(L)' 'LEAKIMDATLSHEAAIGKLSEDEIYYLMARGFNEDEAISILIRGFMDIGIPDLPPMLNRYLKLVLDGASKKL' A
#
# COMPACT_ATOMS: atom_id res chain seq x y z
N LEU A 1 -3.83 -16.00 -17.46
CA LEU A 1 -5.16 -16.27 -16.86
C LEU A 1 -5.85 -17.31 -17.72
N GLU A 2 -6.51 -18.30 -17.12
CA GLU A 2 -7.23 -19.36 -17.84
C GLU A 2 -8.72 -19.25 -17.51
N ALA A 3 -9.58 -19.30 -18.53
CA ALA A 3 -11.04 -19.39 -18.36
C ALA A 3 -11.61 -20.56 -19.16
N LYS A 4 -12.55 -21.28 -18.55
CA LYS A 4 -13.17 -22.49 -19.12
C LYS A 4 -14.53 -22.24 -19.80
N ILE A 5 -14.96 -20.99 -19.92
CA ILE A 5 -16.27 -20.58 -20.46
C ILE A 5 -16.09 -19.48 -21.51
N MET A 6 -16.99 -19.46 -22.51
CA MET A 6 -16.82 -18.67 -23.74
C MET A 6 -16.95 -17.15 -23.57
N ASP A 7 -17.61 -16.65 -22.51
CA ASP A 7 -17.86 -15.22 -22.30
C ASP A 7 -17.11 -14.64 -21.08
N ALA A 8 -15.97 -15.22 -20.69
CA ALA A 8 -15.16 -14.68 -19.59
C ALA A 8 -14.29 -13.49 -20.04
N THR A 9 -14.43 -12.35 -19.34
CA THR A 9 -13.48 -11.23 -19.43
C THR A 9 -12.53 -11.29 -18.25
N LEU A 10 -11.22 -11.38 -18.52
CA LEU A 10 -10.18 -11.49 -17.48
C LEU A 10 -9.16 -10.36 -17.64
N SER A 11 -8.84 -9.67 -16.56
CA SER A 11 -7.73 -8.71 -16.49
C SER A 11 -6.72 -9.13 -15.43
N HIS A 12 -5.44 -8.78 -15.66
CA HIS A 12 -4.38 -8.92 -14.66
C HIS A 12 -3.60 -7.62 -14.59
N GLU A 13 -3.45 -7.11 -13.37
CA GLU A 13 -2.62 -5.96 -13.06
C GLU A 13 -1.54 -6.37 -12.07
N ALA A 14 -0.30 -5.97 -12.37
CA ALA A 14 0.85 -6.13 -11.51
C ALA A 14 1.77 -4.93 -11.73
N ALA A 15 2.31 -4.39 -10.64
CA ALA A 15 3.28 -3.30 -10.68
C ALA A 15 4.47 -3.66 -9.79
N ILE A 16 5.68 -3.42 -10.28
CA ILE A 16 6.93 -3.58 -9.55
C ILE A 16 7.76 -2.33 -9.83
N GLY A 17 8.24 -1.68 -8.77
CA GLY A 17 9.00 -0.44 -8.87
C GLY A 17 9.71 -0.10 -7.56
N LYS A 18 10.59 0.89 -7.62
CA LYS A 18 11.20 1.49 -6.43
C LYS A 18 10.32 2.64 -5.94
N LEU A 19 10.47 3.02 -4.66
CA LEU A 19 9.91 4.27 -4.15
C LEU A 19 10.52 5.46 -4.89
N SER A 20 9.74 6.51 -5.06
CA SER A 20 10.18 7.75 -5.70
C SER A 20 11.09 8.53 -4.75
N GLU A 21 12.35 8.75 -5.15
CA GLU A 21 13.29 9.56 -4.38
C GLU A 21 12.78 11.01 -4.22
N ASP A 22 12.13 11.56 -5.25
CA ASP A 22 11.55 12.91 -5.20
C ASP A 22 10.45 13.02 -4.13
N GLU A 23 9.63 11.98 -3.95
CA GLU A 23 8.58 11.96 -2.93
C GLU A 23 9.18 11.83 -1.52
N ILE A 24 10.25 11.04 -1.38
CA ILE A 24 11.01 10.93 -0.13
C ILE A 24 11.62 12.29 0.23
N TYR A 25 12.32 12.94 -0.72
CA TYR A 25 12.91 14.25 -0.50
C TYR A 25 11.87 15.33 -0.21
N TYR A 26 10.71 15.27 -0.85
CA TYR A 26 9.60 16.17 -0.56
C TYR A 26 9.12 16.05 0.89
N LEU A 27 8.94 14.82 1.39
CA LEU A 27 8.55 14.58 2.78
C LEU A 27 9.67 14.97 3.75
N MET A 28 10.92 14.71 3.41
CA MET A 28 12.06 15.15 4.23
C MET A 28 12.14 16.67 4.34
N ALA A 29 11.90 17.40 3.24
CA ALA A 29 11.83 18.86 3.24
C ALA A 29 10.67 19.40 4.10
N ARG A 30 9.65 18.57 4.39
CA ARG A 30 8.55 18.88 5.31
C ARG A 30 8.87 18.55 6.78
N GLY A 31 10.07 18.06 7.07
CA GLY A 31 10.57 17.83 8.43
C GLY A 31 10.49 16.38 8.91
N PHE A 32 10.14 15.43 8.04
CA PHE A 32 10.26 14.00 8.34
C PHE A 32 11.70 13.53 8.15
N ASN A 33 12.14 12.53 8.91
CA ASN A 33 13.36 11.81 8.54
C ASN A 33 13.08 10.82 7.39
N GLU A 34 14.15 10.23 6.84
CA GLU A 34 14.05 9.32 5.68
C GLU A 34 13.17 8.09 5.98
N ASP A 35 13.37 7.45 7.14
CA ASP A 35 12.58 6.28 7.56
C ASP A 35 11.10 6.63 7.74
N GLU A 36 10.80 7.79 8.31
CA GLU A 36 9.43 8.31 8.45
C GLU A 36 8.79 8.57 7.08
N ALA A 37 9.52 9.19 6.15
CA ALA A 37 9.06 9.44 4.80
C ALA A 37 8.74 8.13 4.06
N ILE A 38 9.65 7.16 4.12
CA ILE A 38 9.45 5.82 3.55
C ILE A 38 8.21 5.15 4.18
N SER A 39 8.07 5.19 5.51
CA SER A 39 6.92 4.59 6.21
C SER A 39 5.61 5.23 5.76
N ILE A 40 5.56 6.55 5.58
CA ILE A 40 4.39 7.29 5.08
C ILE A 40 4.01 6.82 3.67
N LEU A 41 4.97 6.73 2.75
CA LEU A 41 4.71 6.30 1.37
C LEU A 41 4.21 4.85 1.31
N ILE A 42 4.84 3.94 2.06
CA ILE A 42 4.41 2.54 2.11
C ILE A 42 3.00 2.43 2.71
N ARG A 43 2.69 3.17 3.78
CA ARG A 43 1.33 3.19 4.37
C ARG A 43 0.29 3.66 3.35
N GLY A 44 0.57 4.73 2.62
CA GLY A 44 -0.33 5.24 1.58
C GLY A 44 -0.54 4.23 0.45
N PHE A 45 0.51 3.53 0.03
CA PHE A 45 0.42 2.46 -0.97
C PHE A 45 -0.38 1.25 -0.48
N MET A 46 -0.24 0.88 0.80
CA MET A 46 -0.95 -0.26 1.39
C MET A 46 -2.39 0.05 1.82
N ASP A 47 -2.80 1.32 1.85
CA ASP A 47 -4.18 1.70 2.21
C ASP A 47 -5.15 1.40 1.06
N ILE A 48 -5.60 0.15 1.03
CA ILE A 48 -6.45 -0.40 -0.03
C ILE A 48 -7.94 -0.08 0.11
N GLY A 49 -8.34 0.73 1.12
CA GLY A 49 -9.70 1.25 1.25
C GLY A 49 -10.81 0.23 0.97
N ILE A 50 -10.85 -0.89 1.70
CA ILE A 50 -11.83 -1.96 1.44
C ILE A 50 -13.24 -1.48 1.86
N PRO A 51 -14.18 -1.32 0.92
CA PRO A 51 -15.56 -0.92 1.24
C PRO A 51 -16.23 -1.97 2.13
N ASP A 52 -17.10 -1.51 3.03
CA ASP A 52 -17.93 -2.35 3.91
C ASP A 52 -17.19 -3.31 4.85
N LEU A 53 -15.88 -3.11 5.06
CA LEU A 53 -15.11 -3.92 6.00
C LEU A 53 -15.55 -3.62 7.45
N PRO A 54 -15.94 -4.64 8.25
CA PRO A 54 -16.35 -4.41 9.63
C PRO A 54 -15.29 -3.64 10.43
N PRO A 55 -15.66 -2.67 11.29
CA PRO A 55 -14.70 -1.81 11.98
C PRO A 55 -13.62 -2.54 12.79
N MET A 56 -13.98 -3.71 13.35
CA MET A 56 -13.03 -4.58 14.06
C MET A 56 -11.93 -5.12 13.14
N LEU A 57 -12.29 -5.54 11.94
CA LEU A 57 -11.37 -6.10 10.96
C LEU A 57 -10.52 -5.01 10.32
N ASN A 58 -11.10 -3.84 10.07
CA ASN A 58 -10.35 -2.65 9.62
C ASN A 58 -9.28 -2.23 10.64
N ARG A 59 -9.62 -2.22 11.94
CA ARG A 59 -8.63 -1.98 13.01
C ARG A 59 -7.52 -3.01 13.03
N TYR A 60 -7.85 -4.30 12.92
CA TYR A 60 -6.85 -5.36 12.87
C TYR A 60 -5.91 -5.21 11.66
N LEU A 61 -6.47 -4.90 10.49
CA LEU A 61 -5.69 -4.70 9.27
C LEU A 61 -4.68 -3.55 9.45
N LYS A 62 -5.12 -2.41 10.00
CA LYS A 62 -4.23 -1.29 10.32
C LYS A 62 -3.10 -1.67 11.26
N LEU A 63 -3.36 -2.47 12.30
CA LEU A 63 -2.31 -2.94 13.21
C LEU A 63 -1.25 -3.79 12.51
N VAL A 64 -1.67 -4.66 11.58
CA VAL A 64 -0.73 -5.49 10.80
C VAL A 64 0.11 -4.62 9.85
N LEU A 65 -0.52 -3.67 9.16
CA LEU A 65 0.18 -2.74 8.26
C LEU A 65 1.17 -1.83 9.00
N ASP A 66 0.82 -1.39 10.22
CA ASP A 66 1.72 -0.62 11.09
C ASP A 66 2.95 -1.43 11.51
N GLY A 67 2.78 -2.73 11.77
CA GLY A 67 3.87 -3.62 12.11
C GLY A 67 4.82 -3.89 10.95
N ALA A 68 4.29 -3.99 9.72
CA ALA A 68 5.08 -4.21 8.52
C ALA A 68 5.91 -2.97 8.13
N SER A 69 5.31 -1.78 8.24
CA SER A 69 5.93 -0.51 7.83
C SER A 69 6.95 0.08 8.82
N LYS A 70 7.09 -0.49 10.02
CA LYS A 70 8.07 -0.08 11.05
C LYS A 70 9.34 -0.94 11.09
N LYS A 71 9.37 -2.05 10.36
CA LYS A 71 10.46 -3.04 10.35
C LYS A 71 11.31 -3.03 9.08
N LEU A 72 11.01 -2.10 8.17
CA LEU A 72 11.82 -1.78 7.00
C LEU A 72 12.71 -0.59 7.36
#